data_AF-A0A7Y4R8Y6-F1
#
_entry.id   AF-A0A7Y4R8Y6-F1
#
_cell.length_a   1.000
_cell.length_b   1.000
_cell.length_c   1.000
_cell.angle_alpha   90.00
_cell.angle_beta   90.00
_cell.angle_gamma   90.00
#
_symmetry.space_group_name_H-M   'P 1'
#
loop_
_entity.id
_entity.type
_entity.pdbx_description
1 polymer ?
#
loop_
_entity_poly.entity_id
_entity_poly.type
_entity_poly.pdbx_seq_one_letter_code
_entity_poly.pdbx_strand_id
1 'polypeptide(L)'
;MQTGYFRFVRGRLLSFLTAVALVMTGCTPPPGDGNDNDPPPDETPIMVTIEGQGMVNQSVDGSQVTLTANPDTDWSFESWSGDVDSTDNPLVVDITEVNAVTATFILEEGPPRPVTDIDGDGVANDGDACPDTSAGAAVDAAGCAADQRDSDGDGVMDAGDDCADTPDGADVDANGCPDATADADGDGVNDAADQCPDTAADNQVDDDGCAPDQLDADGDKVPDNTDRCANTPAGTPVDRSGCPVTDPPPPPPPPGGNVPVCGNGTTETGEQCDPPTPGTCDANCQMVVVEMNNDECAGAEIASDALNSFNNSAATNSGPALTGACGTSNLGADIWFRHAASCTGILTVSTCASTFDTALAVYAGDACPTGQPTACSDDDCEFGTGSLVTVNVTTGQAFIIRVGGFSGANGDGTLIITCGDEPGGAVCGVDSSSCTAEHATPGCGDGDCCRAVCDFDRFCCESEWDDLCVEDAVAICQGTFNACLNNTESCTTERLTPGCSNQSCCETVCAADPFCCLERWDVMCVDAAAACR
;
A
#
# COMPACT_ATOMS: atom_id res chain seq x y z
N MET A 1 15.20 40.89 -61.08
CA MET A 1 16.04 39.96 -61.86
C MET A 1 15.65 38.56 -61.40
N GLN A 2 14.83 37.87 -62.21
CA GLN A 2 15.18 36.59 -62.87
C GLN A 2 15.57 35.51 -61.83
N THR A 3 14.93 34.33 -61.69
CA THR A 3 14.22 33.43 -62.63
C THR A 3 13.61 32.31 -61.74
N GLY A 4 12.36 31.83 -61.89
CA GLY A 4 11.94 30.70 -62.76
C GLY A 4 12.41 29.33 -62.22
N TYR A 5 11.64 28.24 -62.07
CA TYR A 5 10.46 27.71 -62.78
C TYR A 5 9.91 26.43 -62.07
N PHE A 6 8.58 26.33 -61.93
CA PHE A 6 7.66 25.21 -62.29
C PHE A 6 7.64 23.80 -61.62
N ARG A 7 6.41 23.51 -61.10
CA ARG A 7 5.48 22.34 -61.30
C ARG A 7 5.99 20.91 -60.94
N PHE A 8 5.20 20.05 -60.29
CA PHE A 8 3.89 19.53 -60.73
C PHE A 8 3.01 18.91 -59.60
N VAL A 9 1.69 19.03 -59.82
CA VAL A 9 0.50 18.57 -59.06
C VAL A 9 0.31 17.03 -59.00
N ARG A 10 -0.44 16.57 -57.97
CA ARG A 10 -1.36 15.39 -57.84
C ARG A 10 -0.87 14.34 -56.82
N GLY A 11 -1.62 13.78 -55.86
CA GLY A 11 -3.06 13.67 -55.59
C GLY A 11 -3.48 12.19 -55.54
N ARG A 12 -4.25 11.79 -54.48
CA ARG A 12 -4.98 10.50 -54.20
C ARG A 12 -4.26 9.45 -53.34
N LEU A 13 -4.77 9.12 -52.13
CA LEU A 13 -5.87 8.18 -51.74
C LEU A 13 -5.46 6.69 -51.84
N LEU A 14 -5.25 6.02 -50.69
CA LEU A 14 -5.96 4.82 -50.19
C LEU A 14 -5.15 4.05 -49.11
N SER A 15 -5.87 3.53 -48.12
CA SER A 15 -5.50 2.54 -47.09
C SER A 15 -4.77 1.30 -47.61
N PHE A 16 -4.00 0.62 -46.74
CA PHE A 16 -4.24 -0.75 -46.23
C PHE A 16 -3.00 -1.31 -45.49
N LEU A 17 -3.26 -2.14 -44.48
CA LEU A 17 -2.34 -3.04 -43.78
C LEU A 17 -1.40 -3.80 -44.73
N THR A 18 -0.21 -4.22 -44.25
CA THR A 18 0.17 -5.62 -43.88
C THR A 18 1.70 -5.76 -43.79
N ALA A 19 2.14 -6.59 -42.85
CA ALA A 19 3.51 -7.01 -42.54
C ALA A 19 4.34 -7.51 -43.73
N VAL A 20 5.67 -7.39 -43.62
CA VAL A 20 6.66 -8.07 -44.48
C VAL A 20 7.78 -8.65 -43.63
N ALA A 21 7.92 -9.97 -43.70
CA ALA A 21 9.03 -10.78 -43.24
C ALA A 21 10.27 -10.59 -44.14
N LEU A 22 11.47 -10.72 -43.56
CA LEU A 22 12.73 -10.85 -44.30
C LEU A 22 13.35 -12.24 -44.09
N VAL A 23 13.70 -12.84 -45.22
CA VAL A 23 14.19 -14.21 -45.45
C VAL A 23 15.71 -14.29 -45.31
N MET A 24 16.24 -15.40 -44.80
CA MET A 24 17.54 -15.93 -45.23
C MET A 24 17.45 -17.43 -45.53
N THR A 25 17.84 -17.76 -46.76
CA THR A 25 17.84 -19.07 -47.40
C THR A 25 19.15 -19.85 -47.17
N GLY A 26 19.06 -21.18 -47.07
CA GLY A 26 19.98 -22.07 -47.79
C GLY A 26 20.39 -23.37 -47.12
N CYS A 27 19.71 -24.48 -47.44
CA CYS A 27 20.32 -25.79 -47.68
C CYS A 27 19.30 -26.72 -48.37
N THR A 28 19.66 -27.33 -49.49
CA THR A 28 18.85 -28.33 -50.23
C THR A 28 19.28 -29.75 -49.84
N PRO A 29 18.35 -30.70 -49.61
CA PRO A 29 18.71 -32.09 -49.24
C PRO A 29 18.89 -33.02 -50.46
N PRO A 30 19.70 -34.11 -50.35
CA PRO A 30 19.71 -35.23 -51.29
C PRO A 30 18.53 -36.20 -51.04
N PRO A 31 18.20 -37.11 -51.99
CA PRO A 31 16.93 -37.84 -51.97
C PRO A 31 16.91 -38.95 -50.92
N GLY A 32 15.80 -39.04 -50.18
CA GLY A 32 15.60 -39.98 -49.09
C GLY A 32 15.53 -41.45 -49.52
N ASP A 33 16.01 -42.31 -48.64
CA ASP A 33 15.55 -43.68 -48.47
C ASP A 33 14.33 -43.67 -47.54
N GLY A 34 13.19 -44.09 -48.09
CA GLY A 34 11.96 -44.20 -47.31
C GLY A 34 12.10 -45.27 -46.25
N ASN A 35 11.88 -44.89 -45.00
CA ASN A 35 10.90 -45.46 -44.06
C ASN A 35 11.38 -45.16 -42.63
N ASP A 36 10.79 -44.16 -41.95
CA ASP A 36 10.60 -44.16 -40.50
C ASP A 36 9.45 -43.18 -40.16
N ASN A 37 8.37 -43.74 -39.61
CA ASN A 37 7.22 -43.01 -39.07
C ASN A 37 7.41 -42.83 -37.55
N ASP A 38 8.38 -42.01 -37.15
CA ASP A 38 8.40 -41.48 -35.78
C ASP A 38 8.12 -39.97 -35.86
N PRO A 39 7.12 -39.44 -35.11
CA PRO A 39 7.04 -38.01 -34.88
C PRO A 39 8.29 -37.57 -34.09
N PRO A 40 8.87 -36.38 -34.37
CA PRO A 40 9.94 -35.85 -33.53
C PRO A 40 9.43 -35.77 -32.08
N PRO A 41 10.25 -36.14 -31.07
CA PRO A 41 9.85 -35.98 -29.67
C PRO A 41 9.49 -34.51 -29.43
N ASP A 42 8.41 -34.32 -28.68
CA ASP A 42 7.89 -33.03 -28.25
C ASP A 42 8.97 -32.36 -27.37
N GLU A 43 9.75 -31.44 -27.95
CA GLU A 43 10.81 -30.71 -27.25
C GLU A 43 10.18 -29.62 -26.38
N THR A 44 9.86 -29.95 -25.13
CA THR A 44 9.49 -28.96 -24.13
C THR A 44 10.77 -28.27 -23.61
N PRO A 45 10.93 -26.94 -23.74
CA PRO A 45 12.09 -26.25 -23.18
C PRO A 45 12.08 -26.34 -21.64
N ILE A 46 13.25 -26.55 -21.03
CA ILE A 46 13.41 -26.57 -19.57
C ILE A 46 13.02 -25.20 -19.02
N MET A 47 12.15 -25.17 -18.01
CA MET A 47 11.73 -23.93 -17.34
C MET A 47 12.90 -23.40 -16.49
N VAL A 48 13.31 -22.15 -16.71
CA VAL A 48 14.38 -21.51 -15.94
C VAL A 48 13.81 -20.34 -15.15
N THR A 49 14.01 -20.37 -13.84
CA THR A 49 13.73 -19.25 -12.92
C THR A 49 15.04 -18.55 -12.58
N ILE A 50 15.02 -17.22 -12.44
CA ILE A 50 16.20 -16.42 -12.09
C ILE A 50 15.93 -15.75 -10.74
N GLU A 51 16.83 -15.95 -9.79
CA GLU A 51 16.88 -15.23 -8.51
C GLU A 51 18.12 -14.33 -8.51
N GLY A 52 17.95 -13.02 -8.30
CA GLY A 52 19.00 -12.02 -8.47
C GLY A 52 19.01 -11.38 -9.86
N GLN A 53 20.12 -10.75 -10.27
CA GLN A 53 20.26 -10.12 -11.59
C GLN A 53 21.28 -10.84 -12.48
N GLY A 54 20.83 -11.21 -13.68
CA GLY A 54 21.60 -11.93 -14.68
C GLY A 54 20.70 -12.56 -15.73
N MET A 55 21.30 -13.23 -16.70
CA MET A 55 20.61 -13.92 -17.79
C MET A 55 21.10 -15.36 -17.95
N VAL A 56 20.17 -16.28 -18.24
CA VAL A 56 20.49 -17.67 -18.58
C VAL A 56 20.30 -17.91 -20.07
N ASN A 57 21.35 -18.38 -20.73
CA ASN A 57 21.31 -18.82 -22.13
C ASN A 57 21.14 -20.34 -22.19
N GLN A 58 20.21 -20.82 -23.01
CA GLN A 58 19.96 -22.25 -23.23
C GLN A 58 20.38 -22.66 -24.64
N SER A 59 21.10 -23.78 -24.76
CA SER A 59 21.50 -24.38 -26.05
C SER A 59 21.23 -25.88 -26.04
N VAL A 60 20.51 -26.39 -27.04
CA VAL A 60 20.13 -27.81 -27.15
C VAL A 60 21.02 -28.54 -28.17
N ASP A 61 21.54 -29.71 -27.80
CA ASP A 61 22.26 -30.63 -28.69
C ASP A 61 21.77 -32.08 -28.46
N GLY A 62 20.82 -32.52 -29.29
CA GLY A 62 20.19 -33.83 -29.15
C GLY A 62 19.33 -33.93 -27.89
N SER A 63 19.64 -34.88 -27.01
CA SER A 63 18.94 -35.03 -25.72
C SER A 63 19.49 -34.13 -24.61
N GLN A 64 20.59 -33.42 -24.87
CA GLN A 64 21.28 -32.60 -23.87
C GLN A 64 20.96 -31.12 -24.06
N VAL A 65 20.80 -30.44 -22.93
CA VAL A 65 20.60 -28.99 -22.83
C VAL A 65 21.76 -28.41 -22.02
N THR A 66 22.45 -27.44 -22.60
CA THR A 66 23.47 -26.64 -21.91
C THR A 66 22.87 -25.31 -21.46
N LEU A 67 22.93 -25.03 -20.16
CA LEU A 67 22.50 -23.80 -19.51
C LEU A 67 23.72 -22.99 -19.08
N THR A 68 23.82 -21.74 -19.53
CA THR A 68 24.93 -20.84 -19.19
C THR A 68 24.39 -19.62 -18.47
N ALA A 69 24.75 -19.46 -17.20
CA ALA A 69 24.40 -18.29 -16.39
C ALA A 69 25.39 -17.15 -16.66
N ASN A 70 24.88 -15.97 -16.98
CA ASN A 70 25.65 -14.75 -17.24
C ASN A 70 25.20 -13.68 -16.25
N PRO A 71 25.95 -13.44 -15.16
CA PRO A 71 25.60 -12.41 -14.18
C PRO A 71 25.63 -11.01 -14.80
N ASP A 72 24.76 -10.13 -14.30
CA ASP A 72 24.82 -8.70 -14.62
C ASP A 72 25.99 -8.00 -13.90
N THR A 73 26.17 -6.70 -14.13
CA THR A 73 27.25 -5.93 -13.49
C THR A 73 27.06 -5.93 -11.98
N ASP A 74 28.13 -6.21 -11.23
CA ASP A 74 28.16 -6.33 -9.75
C ASP A 74 27.44 -7.57 -9.17
N TRP A 75 27.02 -8.51 -10.01
CA TRP A 75 26.47 -9.80 -9.58
C TRP A 75 27.44 -10.95 -9.93
N SER A 76 27.41 -12.02 -9.14
CA SER A 76 28.08 -13.28 -9.42
C SER A 76 27.08 -14.44 -9.42
N PHE A 77 27.31 -15.43 -10.28
CA PHE A 77 26.49 -16.64 -10.30
C PHE A 77 26.91 -17.53 -9.13
N GLU A 78 25.95 -17.90 -8.27
CA GLU A 78 26.21 -18.73 -7.10
C GLU A 78 25.92 -20.20 -7.38
N SER A 79 24.69 -20.54 -7.80
CA SER A 79 24.31 -21.95 -8.00
C SER A 79 23.05 -22.13 -8.85
N TRP A 80 22.88 -23.35 -9.34
CA TRP A 80 21.64 -23.91 -9.86
C TRP A 80 20.96 -24.73 -8.76
N SER A 81 19.63 -24.64 -8.68
CA SER A 81 18.80 -25.47 -7.78
C SER A 81 17.49 -25.90 -8.46
N GLY A 82 16.71 -26.76 -7.80
CA GLY A 82 15.42 -27.26 -8.32
C GLY A 82 15.49 -28.74 -8.65
N ASP A 83 15.27 -29.11 -9.92
CA ASP A 83 15.43 -30.50 -10.36
C ASP A 83 16.90 -30.96 -10.37
N VAL A 84 17.84 -30.00 -10.43
CA VAL A 84 19.30 -30.23 -10.36
C VAL A 84 19.95 -29.19 -9.47
N ASP A 85 20.70 -29.66 -8.48
CA ASP A 85 21.57 -28.81 -7.66
C ASP A 85 23.01 -28.90 -8.18
N SER A 86 23.57 -27.77 -8.64
CA SER A 86 24.94 -27.72 -9.16
C SER A 86 25.52 -26.30 -9.09
N THR A 87 26.84 -26.19 -8.97
CA THR A 87 27.56 -24.91 -9.11
C THR A 87 28.27 -24.80 -10.47
N ASP A 88 28.08 -25.77 -11.37
CA ASP A 88 28.73 -25.79 -12.67
C ASP A 88 28.12 -24.73 -13.59
N ASN A 89 28.97 -23.94 -14.26
CA ASN A 89 28.55 -22.97 -15.26
C ASN A 89 29.56 -22.97 -16.43
N PRO A 90 29.20 -23.46 -17.63
CA PRO A 90 27.87 -23.94 -18.03
C PRO A 90 27.45 -25.28 -17.40
N LEU A 91 26.15 -25.45 -17.13
CA LEU A 91 25.52 -26.68 -16.67
C LEU A 91 24.98 -27.48 -17.87
N VAL A 92 25.24 -28.80 -17.91
CA VAL A 92 24.71 -29.70 -18.97
C VAL A 92 23.76 -30.71 -18.34
N VAL A 93 22.53 -30.79 -18.84
CA VAL A 93 21.47 -31.67 -18.33
C VAL A 93 20.78 -32.42 -19.47
N ASP A 94 20.21 -33.60 -19.18
CA ASP A 94 19.38 -34.34 -20.13
C ASP A 94 17.91 -33.87 -20.05
N ILE A 95 17.32 -33.50 -21.19
CA ILE A 95 15.97 -32.94 -21.30
C ILE A 95 14.87 -33.88 -20.81
N THR A 96 15.16 -35.18 -20.71
CA THR A 96 14.23 -36.19 -20.20
C THR A 96 14.25 -36.33 -18.68
N GLU A 97 15.23 -35.77 -18.00
CA GLU A 97 15.42 -35.89 -16.56
C GLU A 97 15.13 -34.60 -15.80
N VAL A 98 15.14 -33.44 -16.48
CA VAL A 98 15.04 -32.11 -15.87
C VAL A 98 13.92 -31.31 -16.52
N ASN A 99 12.99 -30.79 -15.71
CA ASN A 99 11.86 -29.97 -16.18
C ASN A 99 11.99 -28.50 -15.75
N ALA A 100 12.55 -28.23 -14.57
CA ALA A 100 12.70 -26.88 -14.04
C ALA A 100 13.98 -26.70 -13.20
N VAL A 101 14.68 -25.59 -13.41
CA VAL A 101 15.84 -25.17 -12.60
C VAL A 101 15.79 -23.69 -12.26
N THR A 102 16.39 -23.31 -11.14
CA THR A 102 16.55 -21.92 -10.69
C THR A 102 18.03 -21.55 -10.72
N ALA A 103 18.39 -20.43 -11.35
CA ALA A 103 19.72 -19.83 -11.29
C ALA A 103 19.75 -18.74 -10.23
N THR A 104 20.59 -18.89 -9.22
CA THR A 104 20.77 -17.89 -8.17
C THR A 104 22.02 -17.06 -8.44
N PHE A 105 21.84 -15.75 -8.50
CA PHE A 105 22.88 -14.74 -8.59
C PHE A 105 22.92 -13.96 -7.27
N ILE A 106 24.12 -13.68 -6.78
CA ILE A 106 24.33 -12.86 -5.58
C ILE A 106 25.03 -11.57 -5.95
N LEU A 107 24.66 -10.47 -5.29
CA LEU A 107 25.32 -9.19 -5.43
C LEU A 107 26.71 -9.30 -4.76
N GLU A 108 27.77 -9.13 -5.54
CA GLU A 108 29.11 -8.96 -4.99
C GLU A 108 29.17 -7.53 -4.42
N GLU A 109 29.19 -7.41 -3.09
CA GLU A 109 29.47 -6.11 -2.47
C GLU A 109 30.85 -5.64 -2.97
N GLY A 110 30.84 -4.59 -3.80
CA GLY A 110 32.04 -4.06 -4.43
C GLY A 110 33.13 -3.72 -3.41
N PRO A 111 34.39 -3.57 -3.85
CA PRO A 111 35.46 -3.11 -2.95
C PRO A 111 35.06 -1.79 -2.29
N PRO A 112 35.36 -1.59 -0.98
CA PRO A 112 34.92 -0.39 -0.26
C PRO A 112 35.36 0.87 -1.00
N ARG A 113 34.41 1.78 -1.24
CA ARG A 113 34.69 3.10 -1.80
C ARG A 113 35.72 3.80 -0.89
N PRO A 114 36.68 4.57 -1.43
CA PRO A 114 37.59 5.35 -0.59
C PRO A 114 36.74 6.34 0.22
N VAL A 115 36.55 6.03 1.49
CA VAL A 115 35.82 6.87 2.45
C VAL A 115 36.54 8.20 2.56
N THR A 116 35.89 9.25 2.06
CA THR A 116 36.29 10.63 2.31
C THR A 116 35.66 11.05 3.63
N ASP A 117 36.46 11.70 4.45
CA ASP A 117 36.10 12.34 5.72
C ASP A 117 36.45 13.83 5.50
N ILE A 118 35.42 14.64 5.24
CA ILE A 118 35.56 16.02 4.75
C ILE A 118 35.94 16.98 5.86
N ASP A 119 35.35 16.81 7.05
CA ASP A 119 35.52 17.70 8.19
C ASP A 119 36.61 17.20 9.16
N GLY A 120 37.06 15.96 9.01
CA GLY A 120 38.22 15.39 9.70
C GLY A 120 37.93 15.04 11.16
N ASP A 121 36.68 14.76 11.49
CA ASP A 121 36.22 14.43 12.84
C ASP A 121 36.48 12.95 13.23
N GLY A 122 36.79 12.11 12.24
CA GLY A 122 37.08 10.68 12.39
C GLY A 122 35.96 9.75 11.93
N VAL A 123 34.84 10.28 11.44
CA VAL A 123 33.73 9.57 10.80
C VAL A 123 33.73 9.90 9.31
N ALA A 124 33.43 8.91 8.47
CA ALA A 124 33.41 9.11 7.02
C ALA A 124 32.09 9.73 6.58
N ASN A 125 32.10 10.56 5.54
CA ASN A 125 30.90 11.24 5.02
C ASN A 125 29.68 10.32 4.83
N ASP A 126 29.88 9.07 4.39
CA ASP A 126 28.80 8.11 4.11
C ASP A 126 28.12 7.59 5.40
N GLY A 127 28.69 7.88 6.58
CA GLY A 127 28.14 7.54 7.89
C GLY A 127 28.22 8.69 8.90
N ASP A 128 28.45 9.91 8.41
CA ASP A 128 28.56 11.12 9.19
C ASP A 128 27.26 11.94 9.02
N ALA A 129 26.53 12.10 10.12
CA ALA A 129 25.30 12.88 10.20
C ALA A 129 25.57 14.36 10.47
N CYS A 130 26.80 14.73 10.83
CA CYS A 130 27.22 16.07 11.20
C CYS A 130 28.41 16.52 10.35
N PRO A 131 28.21 16.83 9.05
CA PRO A 131 29.27 16.99 8.03
C PRO A 131 30.19 18.23 8.19
N ASP A 132 30.04 18.98 9.28
CA ASP A 132 30.79 20.21 9.59
C ASP A 132 31.33 20.16 11.04
N THR A 133 31.48 18.97 11.63
CA THR A 133 32.03 18.80 12.96
C THR A 133 33.48 19.26 13.01
N SER A 134 33.84 19.96 14.08
CA SER A 134 35.19 20.49 14.21
C SER A 134 36.22 19.36 14.27
N ALA A 135 37.17 19.34 13.33
CA ALA A 135 38.25 18.35 13.27
C ALA A 135 38.90 18.09 14.65
N GLY A 136 38.82 16.83 15.11
CA GLY A 136 39.36 16.39 16.40
C GLY A 136 38.50 16.69 17.63
N ALA A 137 37.25 17.13 17.45
CA ALA A 137 36.23 17.12 18.50
C ALA A 137 35.96 15.67 18.95
N ALA A 138 35.44 15.52 20.18
CA ALA A 138 34.95 14.22 20.63
C ALA A 138 33.55 14.02 20.05
N VAL A 139 33.44 13.12 19.09
CA VAL A 139 32.20 12.81 18.38
C VAL A 139 31.66 11.45 18.79
N ASP A 140 30.38 11.23 18.54
CA ASP A 140 29.75 9.92 18.69
C ASP A 140 29.89 9.04 17.43
N ALA A 141 29.11 7.96 17.37
CA ALA A 141 29.17 7.03 16.24
C ALA A 141 28.62 7.62 14.93
N ALA A 142 27.90 8.74 15.00
CA ALA A 142 27.31 9.43 13.86
C ALA A 142 28.12 10.67 13.43
N GLY A 143 29.30 10.91 14.01
CA GLY A 143 30.12 12.08 13.68
C GLY A 143 29.69 13.38 14.35
N CYS A 144 28.77 13.31 15.32
CA CYS A 144 28.23 14.50 15.95
C CYS A 144 28.92 14.78 17.29
N ALA A 145 29.42 16.01 17.47
CA ALA A 145 29.93 16.48 18.76
C ALA A 145 28.79 16.96 19.68
N ALA A 146 29.06 17.06 20.98
CA ALA A 146 28.05 17.47 21.97
C ALA A 146 27.44 18.87 21.72
N ASP A 147 28.13 19.76 21.00
CA ASP A 147 27.60 21.07 20.61
C ASP A 147 26.73 21.06 19.34
N GLN A 148 26.59 19.90 18.72
CA GLN A 148 25.76 19.66 17.52
C GLN A 148 24.63 18.65 17.79
N ARG A 149 24.55 18.10 19.01
CA ARG A 149 23.55 17.11 19.41
C ARG A 149 22.66 17.68 20.50
N ASP A 150 21.40 17.27 20.45
CA ASP A 150 20.37 17.55 21.43
C ASP A 150 19.70 16.19 21.72
N SER A 151 20.13 15.53 22.80
CA SER A 151 19.85 14.11 23.04
C SER A 151 18.44 13.84 23.54
N ASP A 152 17.83 14.79 24.24
CA ASP A 152 16.46 14.74 24.76
C ASP A 152 15.49 15.68 24.02
N GLY A 153 15.99 16.51 23.10
CA GLY A 153 15.16 17.26 22.16
C GLY A 153 14.49 18.48 22.77
N ASP A 154 15.02 19.00 23.87
CA ASP A 154 14.46 20.14 24.60
C ASP A 154 14.84 21.51 23.99
N GLY A 155 15.69 21.50 22.96
CA GLY A 155 16.17 22.68 22.25
C GLY A 155 17.50 23.24 22.76
N VAL A 156 18.11 22.62 23.77
CA VAL A 156 19.44 22.95 24.30
C VAL A 156 20.42 21.83 23.97
N MET A 157 21.43 22.15 23.16
CA MET A 157 22.45 21.16 22.77
C MET A 157 23.18 20.56 23.99
N ASP A 158 23.57 19.28 23.93
CA ASP A 158 24.20 18.52 25.03
C ASP A 158 25.37 19.26 25.71
N ALA A 159 26.13 20.07 24.94
CA ALA A 159 27.27 20.83 25.46
C ALA A 159 26.87 21.96 26.43
N GLY A 160 25.63 22.44 26.34
CA GLY A 160 25.06 23.51 27.16
C GLY A 160 23.90 23.08 28.05
N ASP A 161 23.53 21.80 28.01
CA ASP A 161 22.43 21.22 28.76
C ASP A 161 22.91 20.59 30.08
N ASP A 162 22.41 21.13 31.19
CA ASP A 162 22.68 20.65 32.55
C ASP A 162 21.72 19.50 32.96
N CYS A 163 20.67 19.25 32.17
CA CYS A 163 19.52 18.42 32.43
C CYS A 163 19.20 17.44 31.28
N ALA A 164 20.18 16.62 30.89
CA ALA A 164 20.18 15.65 29.78
C ALA A 164 19.03 14.61 29.61
N ASP A 165 17.98 14.66 30.42
CA ASP A 165 16.78 13.80 30.32
C ASP A 165 15.51 14.64 30.60
N THR A 166 15.42 15.85 30.05
CA THR A 166 14.22 16.69 30.16
C THR A 166 13.05 16.05 29.40
N PRO A 167 11.85 15.94 30.01
CA PRO A 167 10.69 15.37 29.33
C PRO A 167 10.31 16.14 28.05
N ASP A 168 9.98 15.42 26.97
CA ASP A 168 9.44 15.97 25.73
C ASP A 168 8.33 17.00 25.99
N GLY A 169 8.48 18.20 25.43
CA GLY A 169 7.50 19.27 25.51
C GLY A 169 7.54 20.10 26.80
N ALA A 170 8.46 19.82 27.73
CA ALA A 170 8.68 20.71 28.86
C ALA A 170 9.30 22.03 28.40
N ASP A 171 8.77 23.14 28.90
CA ASP A 171 9.42 24.43 28.76
C ASP A 171 10.70 24.47 29.61
N VAL A 172 11.84 24.72 28.97
CA VAL A 172 13.15 24.70 29.61
C VAL A 172 13.79 26.08 29.71
N ASP A 173 14.61 26.26 30.74
CA ASP A 173 15.46 27.44 30.88
C ASP A 173 16.69 27.38 29.95
N ALA A 174 17.54 28.40 30.01
CA ALA A 174 18.71 28.50 29.13
C ALA A 174 19.78 27.41 29.31
N ASN A 175 19.63 26.51 30.30
CA ASN A 175 20.51 25.38 30.56
C ASN A 175 19.80 24.02 30.37
N GLY A 176 18.66 23.99 29.66
CA GLY A 176 17.93 22.74 29.37
C GLY A 176 17.15 22.17 30.55
N CYS A 177 17.05 22.92 31.66
CA CYS A 177 16.33 22.43 32.85
C CYS A 177 14.89 22.95 32.87
N PRO A 178 13.90 22.16 33.33
CA PRO A 178 12.51 22.58 33.41
C PRO A 178 12.34 23.93 34.12
N ASP A 179 11.77 24.91 33.42
CA ASP A 179 11.52 26.24 33.98
C ASP A 179 10.34 26.15 34.96
N ALA A 180 10.62 26.37 36.25
CA ALA A 180 9.58 26.33 37.28
C ALA A 180 8.51 27.45 37.14
N THR A 181 8.72 28.39 36.22
CA THR A 181 7.79 29.45 35.85
C THR A 181 7.19 29.30 34.47
N ALA A 182 7.47 28.18 33.79
CA ALA A 182 6.81 27.77 32.57
C ALA A 182 5.30 27.62 32.76
N ASP A 183 4.56 27.91 31.71
CA ASP A 183 3.10 27.91 31.61
C ASP A 183 2.82 27.73 30.11
N ALA A 184 2.96 26.48 29.66
CA ALA A 184 3.08 26.10 28.25
C ALA A 184 1.81 26.45 27.45
N ASP A 185 0.63 26.32 28.06
CA ASP A 185 -0.66 26.63 27.44
C ASP A 185 -1.14 28.08 27.74
N GLY A 186 -0.49 28.77 28.67
CA GLY A 186 -0.71 30.16 29.01
C GLY A 186 -1.99 30.41 29.81
N ASP A 187 -2.55 29.38 30.45
CA ASP A 187 -3.80 29.44 31.22
C ASP A 187 -3.65 30.15 32.59
N GLY A 188 -2.40 30.40 33.00
CA GLY A 188 -2.03 31.09 34.23
C GLY A 188 -1.69 30.16 35.40
N VAL A 189 -1.65 28.84 35.18
CA VAL A 189 -1.12 27.81 36.08
C VAL A 189 0.18 27.29 35.49
N ASN A 190 1.22 27.14 36.30
CA ASN A 190 2.51 26.68 35.79
C ASN A 190 2.51 25.16 35.57
N ASP A 191 3.28 24.67 34.59
CA ASP A 191 3.30 23.25 34.18
C ASP A 191 3.48 22.26 35.34
N ALA A 192 4.24 22.65 36.38
CA ALA A 192 4.49 21.82 37.54
C ALA A 192 3.25 21.61 38.45
N ALA A 193 2.26 22.50 38.36
CA ALA A 193 1.00 22.45 39.09
C ALA A 193 -0.22 22.17 38.18
N ASP A 194 -0.02 22.24 36.85
CA ASP A 194 -1.05 22.04 35.85
C ASP A 194 -1.30 20.54 35.57
N GLN A 195 -2.56 20.12 35.69
CA GLN A 195 -3.03 18.76 35.38
C GLN A 195 -3.68 18.68 33.99
N CYS A 196 -3.86 19.81 33.33
CA CYS A 196 -4.54 19.99 32.04
C CYS A 196 -3.68 20.85 31.08
N PRO A 197 -2.56 20.31 30.57
CA PRO A 197 -1.49 21.05 29.85
C PRO A 197 -1.84 21.63 28.47
N ASP A 198 -3.12 21.64 28.08
CA ASP A 198 -3.63 22.11 26.79
C ASP A 198 -4.84 23.05 26.95
N THR A 199 -4.98 23.67 28.12
CA THR A 199 -6.07 24.58 28.42
C THR A 199 -5.86 25.92 27.73
N ALA A 200 -6.84 26.35 26.95
CA ALA A 200 -6.70 27.61 26.22
C ALA A 200 -6.51 28.80 27.19
N ALA A 201 -5.47 29.61 26.99
CA ALA A 201 -5.07 30.77 27.80
C ALA A 201 -6.18 31.75 28.26
N ASP A 202 -7.29 31.84 27.51
CA ASP A 202 -8.42 32.73 27.83
C ASP A 202 -9.52 32.07 28.69
N ASN A 203 -9.42 30.77 28.97
CA ASN A 203 -10.39 30.03 29.75
C ASN A 203 -10.29 30.37 31.25
N GLN A 204 -11.41 30.19 31.96
CA GLN A 204 -11.37 30.22 33.42
C GLN A 204 -11.02 28.83 33.92
N VAL A 205 -9.85 28.69 34.51
CA VAL A 205 -9.32 27.42 35.03
C VAL A 205 -9.44 27.35 36.55
N ASP A 206 -9.34 26.16 37.10
CA ASP A 206 -9.24 25.93 38.54
C ASP A 206 -7.79 25.97 39.04
N ASP A 207 -7.55 25.56 40.29
CA ASP A 207 -6.20 25.58 40.87
C ASP A 207 -5.26 24.52 40.24
N ASP A 208 -5.81 23.58 39.47
CA ASP A 208 -5.10 22.49 38.79
C ASP A 208 -4.96 22.75 37.27
N GLY A 209 -5.25 23.97 36.79
CA GLY A 209 -5.14 24.35 35.37
C GLY A 209 -6.28 23.82 34.48
N CYS A 210 -7.31 23.21 35.05
CA CYS A 210 -8.36 22.58 34.24
C CYS A 210 -9.56 23.53 34.01
N ALA A 211 -9.96 23.71 32.75
CA ALA A 211 -11.23 24.36 32.44
C ALA A 211 -12.42 23.43 32.73
N PRO A 212 -13.65 23.96 32.94
CA PRO A 212 -14.83 23.17 33.27
C PRO A 212 -15.21 22.06 32.28
N ASP A 213 -14.73 22.16 31.04
CA ASP A 213 -14.93 21.19 29.96
C ASP A 213 -13.82 20.14 29.85
N GLN A 214 -12.76 20.24 30.64
CA GLN A 214 -11.68 19.25 30.74
C GLN A 214 -11.76 18.38 32.01
N LEU A 215 -12.61 18.75 32.98
CA LEU A 215 -12.82 17.97 34.20
C LEU A 215 -13.45 16.60 33.90
N ASP A 216 -12.86 15.54 34.46
CA ASP A 216 -13.31 14.14 34.37
C ASP A 216 -13.25 13.53 35.78
N ALA A 217 -14.40 13.51 36.47
CA ALA A 217 -14.46 13.17 37.89
C ALA A 217 -14.28 11.67 38.18
N ASP A 218 -14.57 10.78 37.22
CA ASP A 218 -14.45 9.33 37.38
C ASP A 218 -13.29 8.69 36.59
N GLY A 219 -12.61 9.48 35.76
CA GLY A 219 -11.37 9.12 35.07
C GLY A 219 -11.61 8.13 33.93
N ASP A 220 -12.79 8.15 33.32
CA ASP A 220 -13.18 7.27 32.22
C ASP A 220 -12.81 7.82 30.83
N LYS A 221 -12.22 9.02 30.78
CA LYS A 221 -11.80 9.77 29.59
C LYS A 221 -12.94 10.44 28.83
N VAL A 222 -14.08 10.65 29.47
CA VAL A 222 -15.19 11.47 28.96
C VAL A 222 -15.43 12.63 29.93
N PRO A 223 -15.29 13.91 29.50
CA PRO A 223 -15.44 15.03 30.41
C PRO A 223 -16.84 15.12 31.05
N ASP A 224 -16.91 15.56 32.31
CA ASP A 224 -18.10 15.66 33.16
C ASP A 224 -19.30 16.34 32.47
N ASN A 225 -19.03 17.31 31.59
CA ASN A 225 -20.06 18.06 30.87
C ASN A 225 -20.74 17.24 29.75
N THR A 226 -20.10 16.16 29.30
CA THR A 226 -20.54 15.26 28.24
C THR A 226 -20.77 13.83 28.72
N ASP A 227 -20.27 13.49 29.91
CA ASP A 227 -20.46 12.19 30.54
C ASP A 227 -21.89 12.05 31.12
N ARG A 228 -22.55 10.96 30.72
CA ARG A 228 -23.89 10.58 31.18
C ARG A 228 -23.87 9.56 32.32
N CYS A 229 -22.69 9.05 32.64
CA CYS A 229 -22.43 7.90 33.46
C CYS A 229 -21.32 8.19 34.50
N ALA A 230 -21.40 9.35 35.16
CA ALA A 230 -20.51 9.98 36.18
C ALA A 230 -19.91 9.16 37.34
N ASN A 231 -19.96 7.83 37.33
CA ASN A 231 -19.28 6.94 38.27
C ASN A 231 -18.83 5.65 37.57
N THR A 232 -18.40 5.73 36.32
CA THR A 232 -17.84 4.59 35.61
C THR A 232 -16.52 4.19 36.26
N PRO A 233 -16.30 2.90 36.61
CA PRO A 233 -15.05 2.51 37.23
C PRO A 233 -13.87 2.74 36.29
N ALA A 234 -12.82 3.42 36.77
CA ALA A 234 -11.60 3.66 36.02
C ALA A 234 -11.05 2.40 35.33
N GLY A 235 -10.73 2.53 34.03
CA GLY A 235 -10.27 1.44 33.18
C GLY A 235 -11.39 0.58 32.56
N THR A 236 -12.66 0.88 32.84
CA THR A 236 -13.79 0.31 32.10
C THR A 236 -13.83 0.93 30.71
N PRO A 237 -13.86 0.15 29.61
CA PRO A 237 -14.09 0.69 28.29
C PRO A 237 -15.46 1.41 28.24
N VAL A 238 -15.50 2.64 27.74
CA VAL A 238 -16.73 3.46 27.66
C VAL A 238 -17.02 3.93 26.24
N ASP A 239 -18.29 4.23 25.97
CA ASP A 239 -18.71 4.90 24.74
C ASP A 239 -18.50 6.42 24.82
N ARG A 240 -18.86 7.17 23.76
CA ARG A 240 -18.75 8.64 23.72
C ARG A 240 -19.62 9.37 24.76
N SER A 241 -20.43 8.66 25.53
CA SER A 241 -21.26 9.21 26.61
C SER A 241 -20.75 8.80 28.00
N GLY A 242 -19.54 8.24 28.11
CA GLY A 242 -18.93 7.77 29.37
C GLY A 242 -19.58 6.52 29.94
N CYS A 243 -20.41 5.82 29.15
CA CYS A 243 -21.12 4.64 29.63
C CYS A 243 -20.37 3.35 29.25
N PRO A 244 -20.26 2.36 30.17
CA PRO A 244 -19.54 1.11 29.91
C PRO A 244 -20.00 0.44 28.61
N VAL A 245 -19.07 0.26 27.67
CA VAL A 245 -19.31 -0.66 26.56
C VAL A 245 -19.30 -2.05 27.15
N THR A 246 -20.44 -2.72 27.12
CA THR A 246 -20.45 -4.17 27.28
C THR A 246 -19.63 -4.71 26.14
N ASP A 247 -18.44 -5.27 26.43
CA ASP A 247 -17.56 -5.85 25.41
C ASP A 247 -18.38 -6.66 24.40
N PRO A 248 -18.26 -6.41 23.08
CA PRO A 248 -18.63 -7.44 22.13
C PRO A 248 -17.82 -8.69 22.49
N PRO A 249 -18.43 -9.90 22.43
CA PRO A 249 -17.79 -11.12 22.90
C PRO A 249 -16.41 -11.31 22.25
N PRO A 250 -15.43 -11.90 22.96
CA PRO A 250 -14.08 -12.09 22.46
C PRO A 250 -14.09 -12.84 21.11
N PRO A 251 -13.10 -12.60 20.23
CA PRO A 251 -13.06 -13.19 18.91
C PRO A 251 -13.20 -14.73 19.01
N PRO A 252 -14.00 -15.35 18.13
CA PRO A 252 -14.22 -16.78 18.18
C PRO A 252 -12.90 -17.53 18.00
N PRO A 253 -12.71 -18.67 18.70
CA PRO A 253 -11.55 -19.52 18.50
C PRO A 253 -11.48 -20.02 17.05
N PRO A 254 -10.28 -20.37 16.53
CA PRO A 254 -10.10 -20.79 15.16
C PRO A 254 -10.99 -21.99 14.81
N PRO A 255 -11.39 -22.16 13.52
CA PRO A 255 -12.36 -23.18 13.13
C PRO A 255 -11.80 -24.58 13.43
N GLY A 256 -12.47 -25.31 14.34
CA GLY A 256 -12.18 -26.73 14.58
C GLY A 256 -12.13 -27.23 16.03
N GLY A 257 -12.61 -26.48 17.03
CA GLY A 257 -12.67 -26.94 18.42
C GLY A 257 -14.08 -27.08 18.98
N ASN A 258 -14.48 -28.28 19.44
CA ASN A 258 -15.72 -28.48 20.19
C ASN A 258 -15.61 -27.82 21.59
N VAL A 259 -16.51 -26.88 21.92
CA VAL A 259 -16.58 -26.26 23.26
C VAL A 259 -17.82 -26.77 24.01
N PRO A 260 -17.70 -27.33 25.23
CA PRO A 260 -18.84 -27.74 26.05
C PRO A 260 -19.53 -26.54 26.73
N VAL A 261 -20.87 -26.48 26.73
CA VAL A 261 -21.67 -25.48 27.47
C VAL A 261 -22.72 -26.19 28.36
N CYS A 262 -22.85 -25.77 29.62
CA CYS A 262 -23.79 -26.36 30.59
C CYS A 262 -25.06 -25.50 30.76
N GLY A 263 -26.24 -26.15 30.81
CA GLY A 263 -27.48 -25.61 31.42
C GLY A 263 -28.26 -24.47 30.73
N ASN A 264 -29.54 -24.72 30.42
CA ASN A 264 -30.68 -23.87 30.01
C ASN A 264 -30.48 -22.58 29.16
N GLY A 265 -29.29 -22.31 28.63
CA GLY A 265 -29.05 -21.22 27.67
C GLY A 265 -28.93 -19.82 28.26
N THR A 266 -28.56 -19.67 29.53
CA THR A 266 -28.27 -18.35 30.15
C THR A 266 -26.95 -18.38 30.89
N THR A 267 -26.04 -17.45 30.59
CA THR A 267 -24.75 -17.30 31.28
C THR A 267 -24.94 -16.59 32.63
N GLU A 268 -24.90 -17.33 33.72
CA GLU A 268 -24.75 -16.78 35.08
C GLU A 268 -23.25 -16.72 35.44
N THR A 269 -22.82 -15.70 36.19
CA THR A 269 -21.41 -15.55 36.59
C THR A 269 -21.04 -16.57 37.68
N GLY A 270 -20.29 -17.63 37.30
CA GLY A 270 -19.65 -18.55 38.26
C GLY A 270 -19.78 -20.05 38.01
N GLU A 271 -20.39 -20.52 36.91
CA GLU A 271 -20.48 -21.96 36.60
C GLU A 271 -19.38 -22.41 35.62
N GLN A 272 -18.46 -23.29 36.05
CA GLN A 272 -17.49 -23.94 35.17
C GLN A 272 -17.85 -25.41 34.94
N CYS A 273 -17.95 -25.81 33.67
CA CYS A 273 -18.06 -27.21 33.24
C CYS A 273 -16.68 -27.87 33.33
N ASP A 274 -16.40 -28.63 34.38
CA ASP A 274 -15.19 -29.46 34.45
C ASP A 274 -15.58 -30.95 34.32
N PRO A 275 -15.48 -31.55 33.12
CA PRO A 275 -15.79 -32.97 32.98
C PRO A 275 -14.68 -33.81 33.65
N PRO A 276 -15.01 -34.91 34.34
CA PRO A 276 -14.01 -35.75 35.03
C PRO A 276 -13.00 -36.43 34.08
N THR A 277 -13.23 -36.38 32.76
CA THR A 277 -12.35 -36.89 31.69
C THR A 277 -12.60 -36.16 30.37
N PRO A 278 -11.56 -35.86 29.57
CA PRO A 278 -11.72 -35.27 28.24
C PRO A 278 -12.59 -36.14 27.32
N GLY A 279 -13.67 -35.58 26.77
CA GLY A 279 -14.51 -36.23 25.74
C GLY A 279 -15.85 -36.83 26.20
N THR A 280 -16.30 -36.59 27.44
CA THR A 280 -17.66 -36.98 27.87
C THR A 280 -18.41 -35.82 28.51
N CYS A 281 -19.59 -35.48 28.00
CA CYS A 281 -20.55 -34.54 28.60
C CYS A 281 -21.43 -35.25 29.64
N ASP A 282 -21.71 -34.63 30.78
CA ASP A 282 -22.70 -35.15 31.73
C ASP A 282 -24.14 -34.81 31.31
N ALA A 283 -25.15 -35.33 32.02
CA ALA A 283 -26.56 -35.19 31.66
C ALA A 283 -27.11 -33.75 31.69
N ASN A 284 -26.35 -32.77 32.18
CA ASN A 284 -26.71 -31.34 32.22
C ASN A 284 -25.99 -30.52 31.13
N CYS A 285 -25.17 -31.16 30.30
CA CYS A 285 -24.36 -30.53 29.27
C CYS A 285 -24.88 -30.97 27.89
N GLN A 286 -25.48 -30.05 27.13
CA GLN A 286 -26.00 -30.34 25.79
C GLN A 286 -25.02 -29.84 24.72
N MET A 287 -24.74 -30.70 23.74
CA MET A 287 -24.10 -30.30 22.49
C MET A 287 -25.10 -29.46 21.69
N VAL A 288 -24.92 -28.15 21.67
CA VAL A 288 -25.63 -27.26 20.74
C VAL A 288 -24.81 -27.19 19.46
N VAL A 289 -25.42 -27.58 18.33
CA VAL A 289 -24.87 -27.25 17.01
C VAL A 289 -25.09 -25.75 16.85
N VAL A 290 -24.04 -24.96 17.06
CA VAL A 290 -24.05 -23.57 16.64
C VAL A 290 -23.73 -23.60 15.15
N GLU A 291 -24.77 -23.45 14.32
CA GLU A 291 -24.62 -23.16 12.90
C GLU A 291 -24.07 -21.72 12.80
N MET A 292 -22.77 -21.54 13.03
CA MET A 292 -22.04 -20.38 12.54
C MET A 292 -21.16 -20.84 11.39
N ASN A 293 -21.82 -21.26 10.33
CA ASN A 293 -21.32 -21.07 8.98
C ASN A 293 -21.88 -19.72 8.52
N ASN A 294 -21.03 -18.86 8.00
CA ASN A 294 -21.45 -17.69 7.25
C ASN A 294 -22.12 -18.06 5.91
N ASP A 295 -22.61 -19.30 5.74
CA ASP A 295 -23.30 -19.83 4.56
C ASP A 295 -24.67 -19.18 4.36
N GLU A 296 -25.36 -18.85 5.45
CA GLU A 296 -26.65 -18.16 5.42
C GLU A 296 -26.46 -16.71 5.86
N CYS A 297 -27.15 -15.78 5.21
CA CYS A 297 -27.07 -14.36 5.58
C CYS A 297 -27.41 -14.07 7.05
N ALA A 298 -28.27 -14.89 7.67
CA ALA A 298 -28.60 -14.76 9.09
C ALA A 298 -27.38 -15.03 9.98
N GLY A 299 -26.43 -15.85 9.53
CA GLY A 299 -25.16 -16.18 10.19
C GLY A 299 -23.96 -15.41 9.63
N ALA A 300 -24.19 -14.31 8.90
CA ALA A 300 -23.14 -13.52 8.29
C ALA A 300 -22.08 -13.06 9.30
N GLU A 301 -20.81 -13.27 8.97
CA GLU A 301 -19.64 -12.99 9.81
C GLU A 301 -19.31 -11.49 9.80
N ILE A 302 -18.82 -10.93 10.90
CA ILE A 302 -18.43 -9.51 10.94
C ILE A 302 -17.06 -9.35 10.27
N ALA A 303 -17.01 -8.57 9.19
CA ALA A 303 -15.76 -8.25 8.50
C ALA A 303 -15.15 -6.93 9.00
N SER A 304 -13.83 -6.93 9.18
CA SER A 304 -13.01 -5.77 9.54
C SER A 304 -12.55 -4.98 8.32
N ASP A 305 -12.18 -3.71 8.52
CA ASP A 305 -11.50 -2.84 7.53
C ASP A 305 -10.04 -3.27 7.32
N ALA A 306 -9.86 -4.50 6.89
CA ALA A 306 -8.57 -5.12 6.63
C ALA A 306 -8.77 -6.41 5.81
N LEU A 307 -7.79 -7.30 5.92
CA LEU A 307 -7.85 -8.66 5.40
C LEU A 307 -8.76 -9.53 6.28
N ASN A 308 -9.69 -10.23 5.64
CA ASN A 308 -10.59 -11.22 6.23
C ASN A 308 -10.43 -12.55 5.46
N SER A 309 -9.94 -13.59 6.11
CA SER A 309 -9.78 -14.92 5.49
C SER A 309 -11.10 -15.68 5.47
N PHE A 310 -11.33 -16.46 4.42
CA PHE A 310 -12.54 -17.28 4.34
C PHE A 310 -12.34 -18.57 3.55
N ASN A 311 -13.27 -19.52 3.71
CA ASN A 311 -13.37 -20.71 2.87
C ASN A 311 -14.84 -21.00 2.55
N ASN A 312 -15.18 -21.13 1.26
CA ASN A 312 -16.56 -21.36 0.81
C ASN A 312 -16.81 -22.78 0.29
N SER A 313 -15.91 -23.74 0.56
CA SER A 313 -15.99 -25.12 0.04
C SER A 313 -17.19 -25.90 0.56
N ALA A 314 -17.73 -25.52 1.72
CA ALA A 314 -18.93 -26.10 2.31
C ALA A 314 -20.20 -25.27 2.07
N ALA A 315 -20.08 -24.15 1.35
CA ALA A 315 -21.18 -23.22 1.17
C ALA A 315 -22.20 -23.71 0.13
N THR A 316 -23.45 -23.41 0.40
CA THR A 316 -24.60 -23.61 -0.48
C THR A 316 -24.93 -22.31 -1.23
N ASN A 317 -25.96 -22.36 -2.08
CA ASN A 317 -26.44 -21.17 -2.77
C ASN A 317 -27.64 -20.61 -1.99
N SER A 318 -27.40 -19.75 -1.00
CA SER A 318 -28.42 -19.26 -0.08
C SER A 318 -28.99 -17.89 -0.46
N GLY A 319 -28.25 -17.10 -1.23
CA GLY A 319 -28.67 -15.74 -1.60
C GLY A 319 -29.70 -15.58 -2.69
N PRO A 320 -30.24 -14.35 -2.82
CA PRO A 320 -31.20 -14.03 -3.85
C PRO A 320 -30.57 -14.20 -5.24
N ALA A 321 -31.41 -14.55 -6.22
CA ALA A 321 -30.99 -14.62 -7.61
C ALA A 321 -30.58 -13.22 -8.10
N LEU A 322 -29.36 -13.12 -8.63
CA LEU A 322 -28.87 -11.90 -9.26
C LEU A 322 -29.45 -11.79 -10.67
N THR A 323 -29.86 -10.59 -11.03
CA THR A 323 -30.52 -10.27 -12.30
C THR A 323 -30.05 -8.89 -12.80
N GLY A 324 -30.32 -8.57 -14.07
CA GLY A 324 -29.90 -7.30 -14.64
C GLY A 324 -28.37 -7.21 -14.74
N ALA A 325 -27.80 -6.07 -14.32
CA ALA A 325 -26.36 -5.82 -14.40
C ALA A 325 -25.53 -6.85 -13.60
N CYS A 326 -26.05 -7.30 -12.45
CA CYS A 326 -25.39 -8.31 -11.62
C CYS A 326 -25.72 -9.76 -12.01
N GLY A 327 -26.55 -9.95 -13.03
CA GLY A 327 -26.96 -11.29 -13.46
C GLY A 327 -25.84 -12.05 -14.18
N THR A 328 -24.78 -11.37 -14.63
CA THR A 328 -23.61 -11.98 -15.27
C THR A 328 -22.71 -12.68 -14.26
N SER A 329 -22.67 -12.19 -13.02
CA SER A 329 -21.73 -12.64 -11.99
C SER A 329 -21.93 -14.06 -11.47
N ASN A 330 -23.06 -14.69 -11.80
CA ASN A 330 -23.34 -16.12 -11.59
C ASN A 330 -22.83 -16.70 -10.25
N LEU A 331 -23.05 -15.93 -9.17
CA LEU A 331 -22.47 -16.16 -7.85
C LEU A 331 -23.08 -17.42 -7.21
N GLY A 332 -22.24 -18.39 -6.85
CA GLY A 332 -22.61 -19.61 -6.13
C GLY A 332 -21.58 -19.99 -5.06
N ALA A 333 -21.87 -21.01 -4.26
CA ALA A 333 -21.15 -21.39 -3.04
C ALA A 333 -20.90 -20.14 -2.19
N ASP A 334 -21.99 -19.49 -1.76
CA ASP A 334 -21.94 -18.14 -1.22
C ASP A 334 -21.93 -18.09 0.29
N ILE A 335 -21.03 -17.25 0.79
CA ILE A 335 -20.90 -16.90 2.19
C ILE A 335 -21.16 -15.41 2.38
N TRP A 336 -21.41 -15.01 3.62
CA TRP A 336 -21.96 -13.71 3.97
C TRP A 336 -21.15 -13.00 5.04
N PHE A 337 -20.90 -11.71 4.82
CA PHE A 337 -20.28 -10.83 5.79
C PHE A 337 -21.17 -9.63 6.10
N ARG A 338 -21.06 -9.14 7.33
CA ARG A 338 -21.63 -7.87 7.81
C ARG A 338 -20.50 -6.88 7.97
N HIS A 339 -20.73 -5.66 7.53
CA HIS A 339 -19.73 -4.61 7.66
C HIS A 339 -20.41 -3.25 7.87
N ALA A 340 -19.79 -2.39 8.67
CA ALA A 340 -20.20 -1.01 8.85
C ALA A 340 -19.03 -0.11 8.46
N ALA A 341 -19.24 0.78 7.50
CA ALA A 341 -18.19 1.65 6.97
C ALA A 341 -17.57 2.50 8.09
N SER A 342 -16.25 2.47 8.23
CA SER A 342 -15.52 3.32 9.17
C SER A 342 -15.31 4.76 8.68
N CYS A 343 -15.48 5.01 7.39
CA CYS A 343 -15.21 6.28 6.71
C CYS A 343 -16.43 6.82 5.94
N THR A 344 -16.37 8.10 5.51
CA THR A 344 -17.33 8.70 4.57
C THR A 344 -16.64 8.93 3.23
N GLY A 345 -16.67 7.95 2.33
CA GLY A 345 -15.86 7.96 1.11
C GLY A 345 -16.17 6.79 0.19
N ILE A 346 -15.13 6.17 -0.37
CA ILE A 346 -15.24 4.89 -1.10
C ILE A 346 -14.92 3.75 -0.15
N LEU A 347 -15.89 2.83 -0.04
CA LEU A 347 -15.62 1.48 0.40
C LEU A 347 -15.18 0.62 -0.79
N THR A 348 -13.96 0.11 -0.75
CA THR A 348 -13.45 -0.86 -1.71
C THR A 348 -13.51 -2.25 -1.09
N VAL A 349 -14.16 -3.18 -1.80
CA VAL A 349 -14.29 -4.58 -1.38
C VAL A 349 -13.67 -5.44 -2.46
N SER A 350 -12.62 -6.17 -2.09
CA SER A 350 -11.76 -6.91 -3.02
C SER A 350 -11.60 -8.37 -2.61
N THR A 351 -11.69 -9.27 -3.58
CA THR A 351 -11.28 -10.66 -3.45
C THR A 351 -10.10 -11.01 -4.37
N CYS A 352 -9.39 -10.01 -4.90
CA CYS A 352 -8.29 -10.18 -5.85
C CYS A 352 -7.17 -11.12 -5.35
N ALA A 353 -7.00 -11.23 -4.03
CA ALA A 353 -6.00 -12.09 -3.40
C ALA A 353 -6.50 -13.54 -3.14
N SER A 354 -7.61 -13.96 -3.76
CA SER A 354 -8.17 -15.31 -3.61
C SER A 354 -7.57 -16.31 -4.61
N THR A 355 -7.60 -17.59 -4.26
CA THR A 355 -6.97 -18.67 -5.06
C THR A 355 -7.87 -19.27 -6.13
N PHE A 356 -9.12 -18.80 -6.22
CA PHE A 356 -10.13 -19.30 -7.13
C PHE A 356 -10.93 -18.15 -7.74
N ASP A 357 -11.72 -18.47 -8.76
CA ASP A 357 -12.59 -17.54 -9.46
C ASP A 357 -13.75 -17.09 -8.55
N THR A 358 -13.71 -15.81 -8.13
CA THR A 358 -14.62 -15.25 -7.14
C THR A 358 -15.65 -14.34 -7.78
N ALA A 359 -16.86 -14.33 -7.22
CA ALA A 359 -17.92 -13.39 -7.54
C ALA A 359 -18.39 -12.68 -6.26
N LEU A 360 -18.68 -11.37 -6.38
CA LEU A 360 -18.92 -10.48 -5.25
C LEU A 360 -20.22 -9.68 -5.42
N ALA A 361 -20.96 -9.47 -4.33
CA ALA A 361 -22.14 -8.61 -4.31
C ALA A 361 -22.29 -7.86 -2.97
N VAL A 362 -22.51 -6.55 -3.02
CA VAL A 362 -22.67 -5.68 -1.84
C VAL A 362 -24.08 -5.12 -1.79
N TYR A 363 -24.75 -5.30 -0.65
CA TYR A 363 -26.12 -4.85 -0.40
C TYR A 363 -26.11 -3.76 0.67
N ALA A 364 -26.89 -2.70 0.46
CA ALA A 364 -27.07 -1.65 1.46
C ALA A 364 -27.95 -2.12 2.64
N GLY A 365 -27.56 -1.72 3.84
CA GLY A 365 -28.25 -2.05 5.10
C GLY A 365 -27.72 -3.32 5.77
N ASP A 366 -28.19 -3.56 6.99
CA ASP A 366 -27.79 -4.70 7.84
C ASP A 366 -28.83 -5.85 7.82
N ALA A 367 -29.89 -5.71 7.02
CA ALA A 367 -30.91 -6.76 6.90
C ALA A 367 -30.59 -7.70 5.75
N CYS A 368 -30.97 -8.98 5.88
CA CYS A 368 -30.76 -9.93 4.80
C CYS A 368 -31.48 -9.51 3.52
N PRO A 369 -30.77 -9.51 2.38
CA PRO A 369 -31.27 -8.88 1.18
C PRO A 369 -32.41 -9.69 0.55
N THR A 370 -33.48 -8.99 0.22
CA THR A 370 -34.58 -9.52 -0.62
C THR A 370 -34.56 -8.93 -2.03
N GLY A 371 -33.61 -8.03 -2.32
CA GLY A 371 -33.50 -7.25 -3.54
C GLY A 371 -32.18 -7.48 -4.28
N GLN A 372 -31.93 -6.64 -5.28
CA GLN A 372 -30.66 -6.64 -6.01
C GLN A 372 -29.58 -5.88 -5.23
N PRO A 373 -28.30 -6.25 -5.37
CA PRO A 373 -27.20 -5.55 -4.72
C PRO A 373 -27.00 -4.14 -5.28
N THR A 374 -26.36 -3.30 -4.48
CA THR A 374 -25.94 -1.94 -4.86
C THR A 374 -24.77 -1.99 -5.85
N ALA A 375 -23.86 -2.94 -5.65
CA ALA A 375 -22.72 -3.19 -6.51
C ALA A 375 -22.39 -4.69 -6.56
N CYS A 376 -21.78 -5.15 -7.64
CA CYS A 376 -21.42 -6.54 -7.88
C CYS A 376 -20.28 -6.63 -8.89
N SER A 377 -19.52 -7.73 -8.84
CA SER A 377 -18.36 -7.98 -9.70
C SER A 377 -18.13 -9.48 -9.89
N ASP A 378 -17.53 -9.84 -11.03
CA ASP A 378 -17.00 -11.16 -11.42
C ASP A 378 -15.85 -10.96 -12.41
N ASP A 379 -14.62 -10.77 -11.93
CA ASP A 379 -13.39 -10.50 -12.73
C ASP A 379 -13.04 -9.02 -12.96
N ASP A 380 -13.32 -8.13 -12.00
CA ASP A 380 -12.90 -6.71 -12.09
C ASP A 380 -11.50 -6.43 -11.51
N CYS A 381 -10.74 -7.47 -11.13
CA CYS A 381 -9.33 -7.32 -10.74
C CYS A 381 -8.42 -7.15 -11.97
N GLU A 382 -7.41 -6.28 -11.89
CA GLU A 382 -6.48 -5.99 -12.99
C GLU A 382 -5.73 -7.24 -13.49
N PHE A 383 -5.45 -8.17 -12.57
CA PHE A 383 -4.87 -9.48 -12.85
C PHE A 383 -5.63 -10.57 -12.08
N GLY A 384 -6.01 -11.65 -12.76
CA GLY A 384 -6.66 -12.83 -12.17
C GLY A 384 -8.17 -12.86 -12.31
N THR A 385 -8.80 -13.82 -11.63
CA THR A 385 -10.26 -14.05 -11.62
C THR A 385 -10.89 -13.60 -10.30
N GLY A 386 -10.32 -12.53 -9.74
CA GLY A 386 -10.80 -11.93 -8.51
C GLY A 386 -11.91 -10.92 -8.79
N SER A 387 -12.75 -10.67 -7.80
CA SER A 387 -13.77 -9.62 -7.88
C SER A 387 -13.36 -8.37 -7.12
N LEU A 388 -13.78 -7.21 -7.63
CA LEU A 388 -13.53 -5.90 -7.03
C LEU A 388 -14.76 -5.02 -7.20
N VAL A 389 -15.26 -4.43 -6.11
CA VAL A 389 -16.32 -3.42 -6.18
C VAL A 389 -15.97 -2.19 -5.34
N THR A 390 -16.40 -1.04 -5.82
CA THR A 390 -16.34 0.24 -5.10
C THR A 390 -17.75 0.77 -4.86
N VAL A 391 -18.00 1.28 -3.65
CA VAL A 391 -19.30 1.81 -3.25
C VAL A 391 -19.09 3.10 -2.46
N ASN A 392 -19.88 4.13 -2.75
CA ASN A 392 -19.88 5.36 -1.96
C ASN A 392 -20.61 5.12 -0.63
N VAL A 393 -19.96 5.46 0.48
CA VAL A 393 -20.44 5.18 1.83
C VAL A 393 -20.36 6.42 2.73
N THR A 394 -21.14 6.38 3.81
CA THR A 394 -21.06 7.34 4.92
C THR A 394 -20.65 6.61 6.19
N THR A 395 -19.96 7.28 7.11
CA THR A 395 -19.46 6.65 8.35
C THR A 395 -20.62 6.04 9.14
N GLY A 396 -20.46 4.78 9.54
CA GLY A 396 -21.47 3.98 10.25
C GLY A 396 -22.56 3.40 9.34
N GLN A 397 -22.50 3.61 8.03
CA GLN A 397 -23.42 2.98 7.08
C GLN A 397 -23.18 1.47 7.06
N ALA A 398 -24.22 0.70 7.32
CA ALA A 398 -24.15 -0.76 7.36
C ALA A 398 -24.41 -1.40 5.98
N PHE A 399 -23.75 -2.54 5.75
CA PHE A 399 -23.84 -3.32 4.52
C PHE A 399 -23.80 -4.83 4.82
N ILE A 400 -24.39 -5.59 3.91
CA ILE A 400 -24.20 -7.03 3.78
C ILE A 400 -23.37 -7.30 2.54
N ILE A 401 -22.29 -8.06 2.68
CA ILE A 401 -21.39 -8.46 1.60
C ILE A 401 -21.58 -9.96 1.37
N ARG A 402 -21.86 -10.34 0.13
CA ARG A 402 -21.98 -11.73 -0.30
C ARG A 402 -20.77 -12.08 -1.16
N VAL A 403 -20.03 -13.09 -0.76
CA VAL A 403 -18.83 -13.58 -1.45
C VAL A 403 -19.07 -15.02 -1.86
N GLY A 404 -18.79 -15.36 -3.11
CA GLY A 404 -18.85 -16.75 -3.57
C GLY A 404 -17.88 -16.97 -4.72
N GLY A 405 -18.02 -18.10 -5.40
CA GLY A 405 -17.31 -18.38 -6.64
C GLY A 405 -18.18 -18.22 -7.87
N PHE A 406 -17.56 -17.79 -8.97
CA PHE A 406 -18.21 -17.77 -10.26
C PHE A 406 -18.65 -19.19 -10.65
N SER A 407 -19.94 -19.36 -10.94
CA SER A 407 -20.52 -20.66 -11.28
C SER A 407 -20.29 -21.76 -10.22
N GLY A 408 -20.08 -21.39 -8.96
CA GLY A 408 -19.89 -22.32 -7.83
C GLY A 408 -18.44 -22.78 -7.59
N ALA A 409 -17.45 -22.07 -8.14
CA ALA A 409 -16.05 -22.25 -7.73
C ALA A 409 -15.88 -22.10 -6.21
N ASN A 410 -14.92 -22.81 -5.64
CA ASN A 410 -14.70 -22.79 -4.20
C ASN A 410 -13.27 -23.12 -3.80
N GLY A 411 -12.90 -22.68 -2.59
CA GLY A 411 -11.59 -22.88 -2.00
C GLY A 411 -11.33 -21.91 -0.84
N ASP A 412 -10.05 -21.77 -0.49
CA ASP A 412 -9.60 -20.73 0.44
C ASP A 412 -9.48 -19.39 -0.30
N GLY A 413 -10.03 -18.34 0.31
CA GLY A 413 -10.08 -17.01 -0.25
C GLY A 413 -9.77 -15.92 0.76
N THR A 414 -9.56 -14.72 0.23
CA THR A 414 -9.21 -13.52 1.00
C THR A 414 -10.15 -12.40 0.59
N LEU A 415 -10.86 -11.83 1.56
CA LEU A 415 -11.68 -10.64 1.40
C LEU A 415 -10.95 -9.44 2.03
N ILE A 416 -10.57 -8.47 1.22
CA ILE A 416 -9.93 -7.24 1.69
C ILE A 416 -10.97 -6.12 1.60
N ILE A 417 -11.21 -5.46 2.73
CA ILE A 417 -12.07 -4.28 2.80
C ILE A 417 -11.17 -3.10 3.16
N THR A 418 -11.22 -2.07 2.32
CA THR A 418 -10.60 -0.78 2.64
C THR A 418 -11.68 0.29 2.58
N CYS A 419 -11.84 1.01 3.68
CA CYS A 419 -12.63 2.22 3.72
C CYS A 419 -11.65 3.39 3.71
N GLY A 420 -11.62 4.11 2.60
CA GLY A 420 -10.91 5.37 2.51
C GLY A 420 -11.85 6.44 1.98
N ASP A 421 -11.46 7.68 2.19
CA ASP A 421 -11.85 8.70 1.22
C ASP A 421 -11.27 8.27 -0.15
N GLU A 422 -11.84 8.72 -1.27
CA GLU A 422 -11.27 8.48 -2.62
C GLU A 422 -9.73 8.58 -2.58
N PRO A 423 -8.97 7.87 -3.43
CA PRO A 423 -7.53 8.13 -3.52
C PRO A 423 -7.30 9.65 -3.62
N GLY A 424 -6.75 10.22 -2.54
CA GLY A 424 -6.79 11.65 -2.25
C GLY A 424 -7.95 12.06 -1.33
N GLY A 425 -7.72 12.05 -0.01
CA GLY A 425 -8.56 12.67 1.03
C GLY A 425 -8.63 14.20 0.94
N ALA A 426 -8.74 14.73 -0.27
CA ALA A 426 -8.75 16.13 -0.60
C ALA A 426 -10.17 16.58 -0.88
N VAL A 427 -10.58 17.70 -0.29
CA VAL A 427 -11.83 18.40 -0.67
C VAL A 427 -11.59 19.15 -2.00
N CYS A 428 -11.30 18.41 -3.06
CA CYS A 428 -11.03 18.97 -4.38
C CYS A 428 -12.33 19.35 -5.11
N GLY A 429 -12.42 20.60 -5.56
CA GLY A 429 -13.53 21.07 -6.39
C GLY A 429 -14.86 21.34 -5.67
N VAL A 430 -14.86 21.37 -4.34
CA VAL A 430 -16.05 21.73 -3.55
C VAL A 430 -16.10 23.21 -3.16
N ASP A 431 -14.95 23.90 -3.18
CA ASP A 431 -14.81 25.30 -2.81
C ASP A 431 -14.57 26.18 -4.03
N SER A 432 -14.91 27.47 -3.95
CA SER A 432 -14.67 28.44 -5.03
C SER A 432 -13.25 29.04 -5.00
N SER A 433 -12.33 28.41 -4.25
CA SER A 433 -10.96 28.86 -4.00
C SER A 433 -10.06 28.61 -5.21
N SER A 434 -9.06 29.46 -5.42
CA SER A 434 -8.17 29.38 -6.57
C SER A 434 -6.97 28.49 -6.26
N CYS A 435 -6.65 27.52 -7.12
CA CYS A 435 -5.47 26.65 -6.94
C CYS A 435 -4.13 27.39 -7.02
N THR A 436 -4.11 28.56 -7.64
CA THR A 436 -2.89 29.38 -7.77
C THR A 436 -2.86 30.55 -6.79
N ALA A 437 -3.47 30.39 -5.63
CA ALA A 437 -3.43 31.36 -4.54
C ALA A 437 -3.53 30.64 -3.20
N GLU A 438 -2.78 31.12 -2.20
CA GLU A 438 -2.78 30.57 -0.85
C GLU A 438 -4.16 30.70 -0.19
N HIS A 439 -4.53 29.71 0.62
CA HIS A 439 -5.70 29.77 1.48
C HIS A 439 -5.64 28.73 2.62
N ALA A 440 -6.26 29.08 3.75
CA ALA A 440 -6.25 28.27 4.98
C ALA A 440 -7.10 26.99 4.93
N THR A 441 -7.74 26.67 3.80
CA THR A 441 -8.52 25.44 3.62
C THR A 441 -7.74 24.42 2.78
N PRO A 442 -7.76 23.12 3.10
CA PRO A 442 -7.18 22.10 2.23
C PRO A 442 -7.89 22.01 0.88
N GLY A 443 -7.12 21.77 -0.18
CA GLY A 443 -7.63 21.59 -1.55
C GLY A 443 -8.17 22.86 -2.21
N CYS A 444 -8.21 22.88 -3.55
CA CYS A 444 -8.65 24.04 -4.32
C CYS A 444 -9.86 23.77 -5.23
N GLY A 445 -10.41 24.82 -5.85
CA GLY A 445 -11.67 24.77 -6.58
C GLY A 445 -11.63 24.14 -7.98
N ASP A 446 -10.45 23.94 -8.56
CA ASP A 446 -10.30 23.12 -9.77
C ASP A 446 -9.99 21.69 -9.33
N GLY A 447 -10.98 20.80 -9.47
CA GLY A 447 -10.88 19.43 -8.97
C GLY A 447 -9.79 18.58 -9.64
N ASP A 448 -9.48 18.81 -10.92
CA ASP A 448 -8.42 18.07 -11.62
C ASP A 448 -7.04 18.56 -11.20
N CYS A 449 -6.88 19.90 -11.12
CA CYS A 449 -5.65 20.52 -10.62
C CYS A 449 -5.36 20.13 -9.16
N CYS A 450 -6.38 20.26 -8.32
CA CYS A 450 -6.31 19.92 -6.91
C CYS A 450 -5.82 18.48 -6.71
N ARG A 451 -6.44 17.50 -7.39
CA ARG A 451 -6.04 16.10 -7.30
C ARG A 451 -4.58 15.87 -7.67
N ALA A 452 -4.13 16.49 -8.76
CA ALA A 452 -2.75 16.32 -9.23
C ALA A 452 -1.71 16.91 -8.26
N VAL A 453 -2.05 17.99 -7.55
CA VAL A 453 -1.22 18.56 -6.49
C VAL A 453 -1.28 17.69 -5.23
N CYS A 454 -2.46 17.20 -4.84
CA CYS A 454 -2.64 16.30 -3.69
C CYS A 454 -1.89 14.96 -3.83
N ASP A 455 -1.80 14.45 -5.06
CA ASP A 455 -1.05 13.23 -5.36
C ASP A 455 0.47 13.46 -5.25
N PHE A 456 0.91 14.71 -5.43
CA PHE A 456 2.32 15.11 -5.32
C PHE A 456 2.70 15.46 -3.88
N ASP A 457 1.90 16.31 -3.23
CA ASP A 457 2.03 16.67 -1.81
C ASP A 457 0.68 16.54 -1.09
N ARG A 458 0.64 15.59 -0.17
CA ARG A 458 -0.54 15.26 0.64
C ARG A 458 -0.88 16.35 1.65
N PHE A 459 0.10 17.15 2.08
CA PHE A 459 -0.09 18.25 3.04
C PHE A 459 -1.10 19.28 2.52
N CYS A 460 -1.05 19.58 1.22
CA CYS A 460 -1.97 20.51 0.53
C CYS A 460 -3.45 20.14 0.69
N CYS A 461 -3.73 18.91 1.09
CA CYS A 461 -5.04 18.30 1.06
C CYS A 461 -5.47 17.77 2.44
N GLU A 462 -4.59 17.83 3.43
CA GLU A 462 -4.87 17.45 4.82
C GLU A 462 -4.80 18.64 5.79
N SER A 463 -4.00 19.68 5.47
CA SER A 463 -3.72 20.79 6.39
C SER A 463 -4.21 22.14 5.85
N GLU A 464 -3.53 22.69 4.85
CA GLU A 464 -3.84 23.98 4.24
C GLU A 464 -3.23 24.08 2.84
N TRP A 465 -3.67 25.07 2.05
CA TRP A 465 -3.12 25.34 0.72
C TRP A 465 -2.16 26.52 0.82
N ASP A 466 -0.91 26.23 1.15
CA ASP A 466 0.16 27.19 1.39
C ASP A 466 0.88 27.62 0.09
N ASP A 467 2.02 28.29 0.22
CA ASP A 467 2.81 28.78 -0.89
C ASP A 467 3.45 27.65 -1.71
N LEU A 468 3.82 26.53 -1.08
CA LEU A 468 4.32 25.34 -1.78
C LEU A 468 3.22 24.70 -2.63
N CYS A 469 2.01 24.56 -2.08
CA CYS A 469 0.85 24.07 -2.83
C CYS A 469 0.54 24.93 -4.07
N VAL A 470 0.74 26.25 -3.96
CA VAL A 470 0.57 27.18 -5.08
C VAL A 470 1.69 27.03 -6.11
N GLU A 471 2.94 26.87 -5.69
CA GLU A 471 4.07 26.63 -6.59
C GLU A 471 3.86 25.33 -7.39
N ASP A 472 3.46 24.26 -6.72
CA ASP A 472 3.14 22.97 -7.34
C ASP A 472 1.94 23.07 -8.26
N ALA A 473 0.86 23.77 -7.85
CA ALA A 473 -0.30 23.99 -8.71
C ALA A 473 0.03 24.80 -9.98
N VAL A 474 0.93 25.78 -9.88
CA VAL A 474 1.39 26.55 -11.05
C VAL A 474 2.24 25.66 -11.96
N ALA A 475 3.06 24.78 -11.40
CA ALA A 475 3.89 23.84 -12.15
C ALA A 475 3.02 22.78 -12.88
N ILE A 476 2.15 22.10 -12.12
CA ILE A 476 1.37 20.94 -12.52
C ILE A 476 0.14 21.36 -13.35
N CYS A 477 -0.63 22.35 -12.89
CA CYS A 477 -1.95 22.65 -13.47
C CYS A 477 -1.92 23.70 -14.58
N GLN A 478 -1.00 24.66 -14.49
CA GLN A 478 -0.80 25.65 -15.55
C GLN A 478 0.23 25.19 -16.58
N GLY A 479 0.87 24.04 -16.37
CA GLY A 479 1.89 23.47 -17.27
C GLY A 479 3.08 24.40 -17.48
N THR A 480 3.41 25.23 -16.48
CA THR A 480 4.47 26.23 -16.60
C THR A 480 5.84 25.69 -16.21
N PHE A 481 5.93 24.51 -15.60
CA PHE A 481 7.19 23.78 -15.50
C PHE A 481 7.46 23.03 -16.80
N ASN A 482 7.96 23.77 -17.79
CA ASN A 482 8.44 23.14 -19.00
C ASN A 482 9.90 22.74 -18.80
N ALA A 483 10.15 21.54 -18.28
CA ALA A 483 11.48 20.94 -18.18
C ALA A 483 12.23 20.87 -19.54
N CYS A 484 11.50 21.08 -20.64
CA CYS A 484 12.03 21.14 -22.01
C CYS A 484 12.41 22.56 -22.46
N LEU A 485 12.03 23.61 -21.73
CA LEU A 485 12.43 25.00 -22.03
C LEU A 485 13.72 25.34 -21.29
N ASN A 486 14.77 25.68 -22.06
CA ASN A 486 16.12 26.05 -21.61
C ASN A 486 17.02 24.91 -21.12
N ASN A 487 16.62 23.65 -21.32
CA ASN A 487 17.52 22.53 -21.07
C ASN A 487 18.63 22.48 -22.13
N THR A 488 19.89 22.33 -21.71
CA THR A 488 21.05 22.23 -22.61
C THR A 488 21.61 20.81 -22.72
N GLU A 489 21.04 19.86 -21.97
CA GLU A 489 21.54 18.51 -21.79
C GLU A 489 20.96 17.53 -22.82
N SER A 490 21.72 16.50 -23.16
CA SER A 490 21.35 15.56 -24.22
C SER A 490 20.11 14.72 -23.86
N CYS A 491 19.20 14.51 -24.82
CA CYS A 491 18.07 13.59 -24.65
C CYS A 491 18.48 12.11 -24.59
N THR A 492 19.72 11.79 -24.96
CA THR A 492 20.22 10.41 -25.07
C THR A 492 21.12 9.98 -23.92
N THR A 493 21.08 10.71 -22.80
CA THR A 493 21.96 10.47 -21.65
C THR A 493 21.15 10.57 -20.37
N GLU A 494 21.32 9.58 -19.50
CA GLU A 494 20.67 9.53 -18.19
C GLU A 494 21.18 10.64 -17.28
N ARG A 495 20.31 11.14 -16.40
CA ARG A 495 20.63 12.17 -15.41
C ARG A 495 19.55 12.25 -14.34
N LEU A 496 19.92 12.88 -13.23
CA LEU A 496 19.03 13.13 -12.11
C LEU A 496 18.16 14.39 -12.26
N THR A 497 18.24 15.09 -13.40
CA THR A 497 17.43 16.29 -13.66
C THR A 497 16.39 16.07 -14.77
N PRO A 498 15.15 16.56 -14.63
CA PRO A 498 14.10 16.34 -15.61
C PRO A 498 14.30 17.08 -16.94
N GLY A 499 13.66 16.57 -18.00
CA GLY A 499 13.60 17.17 -19.35
C GLY A 499 14.93 17.22 -20.09
N CYS A 500 14.94 17.46 -21.41
CA CYS A 500 16.13 17.43 -22.28
C CYS A 500 16.18 18.58 -23.29
N SER A 501 17.35 18.78 -23.93
CA SER A 501 17.62 19.91 -24.84
C SER A 501 16.85 19.96 -26.15
N ASN A 502 16.36 18.83 -26.65
CA ASN A 502 15.49 18.81 -27.83
C ASN A 502 14.05 18.97 -27.37
N GLN A 503 13.51 20.18 -27.49
CA GLN A 503 12.17 20.53 -27.05
C GLN A 503 11.09 19.57 -27.59
N SER A 504 11.10 19.26 -28.89
CA SER A 504 10.08 18.37 -29.46
C SER A 504 10.22 16.92 -28.98
N CYS A 505 11.44 16.46 -28.74
CA CYS A 505 11.67 15.12 -28.20
C CYS A 505 11.26 15.05 -26.72
N CYS A 506 11.69 16.04 -25.95
CA CYS A 506 11.35 16.20 -24.55
C CYS A 506 9.82 16.23 -24.38
N GLU A 507 9.11 17.09 -25.12
CA GLU A 507 7.63 17.15 -25.09
C GLU A 507 6.97 15.81 -25.45
N THR A 508 7.56 15.02 -26.35
CA THR A 508 7.04 13.70 -26.74
C THR A 508 7.25 12.66 -25.64
N VAL A 509 8.44 12.66 -25.03
CA VAL A 509 8.77 11.73 -23.93
C VAL A 509 8.00 12.10 -22.67
N CYS A 510 7.93 13.38 -22.29
CA CYS A 510 7.12 13.88 -21.16
C CYS A 510 5.64 13.51 -21.29
N ALA A 511 5.10 13.54 -22.51
CA ALA A 511 3.71 13.21 -22.75
C ALA A 511 3.42 11.70 -22.67
N ALA A 512 4.44 10.86 -22.86
CA ALA A 512 4.35 9.41 -22.72
C ALA A 512 4.65 8.96 -21.28
N ASP A 513 5.58 9.65 -20.62
CA ASP A 513 6.02 9.37 -19.26
C ASP A 513 6.31 10.70 -18.52
N PRO A 514 5.36 11.16 -17.68
CA PRO A 514 5.53 12.39 -16.90
C PRO A 514 6.72 12.34 -15.92
N PHE A 515 7.15 11.14 -15.47
CA PHE A 515 8.30 10.98 -14.58
C PHE A 515 9.57 11.61 -15.16
N CYS A 516 9.75 11.53 -16.48
CA CYS A 516 10.87 12.11 -17.21
C CYS A 516 10.98 13.64 -17.06
N CYS A 517 9.92 14.31 -16.64
CA CYS A 517 9.77 15.76 -16.67
C CYS A 517 9.36 16.37 -15.33
N LEU A 518 9.03 15.53 -14.36
CA LEU A 518 8.75 15.91 -12.97
C LEU A 518 9.88 15.46 -12.03
N GLU A 519 10.50 14.30 -12.29
CA GLU A 519 11.45 13.70 -11.35
C GLU A 519 12.89 13.70 -11.90
N ARG A 520 13.16 12.96 -12.97
CA ARG A 520 14.49 12.87 -13.58
C ARG A 520 14.47 12.21 -14.96
N TRP A 521 15.52 12.40 -15.74
CA TRP A 521 15.65 11.79 -17.06
C TRP A 521 16.49 10.51 -17.02
N ASP A 522 15.85 9.37 -16.75
CA ASP A 522 16.51 8.07 -16.56
C ASP A 522 16.61 7.21 -17.84
N VAL A 523 16.96 5.92 -17.69
CA VAL A 523 17.15 4.98 -18.79
C VAL A 523 15.89 4.80 -19.64
N MET A 524 14.70 4.83 -19.03
CA MET A 524 13.44 4.70 -19.76
C MET A 524 13.16 5.96 -20.58
N CYS A 525 13.47 7.13 -20.04
CA CYS A 525 13.39 8.40 -20.77
C CYS A 525 14.36 8.43 -21.97
N VAL A 526 15.57 7.90 -21.80
CA VAL A 526 16.58 7.79 -22.87
C VAL A 526 16.15 6.82 -23.97
N ASP A 527 15.55 5.69 -23.60
CA ASP A 527 15.05 4.70 -24.54
C ASP A 527 13.82 5.21 -25.30
N ALA A 528 12.89 5.88 -24.61
CA ALA A 528 11.78 6.58 -25.25
C ALA A 528 12.28 7.69 -26.20
N ALA A 529 13.34 8.40 -25.81
CA ALA A 529 13.99 9.40 -26.65
C ALA A 529 14.80 8.81 -27.83
N ALA A 530 15.00 7.49 -27.89
CA ALA A 530 15.73 6.86 -28.99
C ALA A 530 15.03 7.05 -30.35
N ALA A 531 13.70 7.21 -30.35
CA ALA A 531 12.91 7.53 -31.53
C ALA A 531 13.17 8.95 -32.09
N CYS A 532 13.81 9.81 -31.31
CA CYS A 532 14.12 11.20 -31.67
C CYS A 532 15.52 11.40 -32.28
N ARG A 533 16.30 10.32 -32.45
CA ARG A 533 17.71 10.39 -32.91
C ARG A 533 17.87 10.77 -34.38
#